data_AF-A0A401LF05-F1
#
_entry.id   AF-A0A401LF05-F1
#
_cell.length_a   1.000
_cell.length_b   1.000
_cell.length_c   1.000
_cell.angle_alpha   90.00
_cell.angle_beta   90.00
_cell.angle_gamma   90.00
#
_symmetry.space_group_name_H-M   'P 1'
#
loop_
_entity.id
_entity.type
_entity.pdbx_description
1 polymer ?
#
loop_
_entity_poly.entity_id
_entity_poly.type
_entity_poly.pdbx_seq_one_letter_code
_entity_poly.pdbx_strand_id
1 'polypeptide(L)' 'MNNAYVCRKLYLNIFLQSKGFKPFAQRMDKFDAKKMVWIYNNNTDLQAAVTEYYN' A
#
# COMPACT_ATOMS: atom_id res chain seq x y z
N MET A 1 9.64 8.41 -13.65
CA MET A 1 8.27 7.86 -13.58
C MET A 1 8.01 7.48 -12.13
N ASN A 2 7.06 8.14 -11.46
CA ASN A 2 6.73 7.85 -10.05
C ASN A 2 6.05 6.48 -9.94
N ASN A 3 6.88 5.44 -9.78
CA ASN A 3 6.42 4.08 -9.54
C ASN A 3 6.04 3.94 -8.06
N ALA A 4 4.89 4.52 -7.69
CA ALA A 4 4.34 4.44 -6.35
C ALA A 4 3.10 3.56 -6.35
N TYR A 5 3.01 2.64 -5.38
CA TYR A 5 1.82 1.85 -5.15
C TYR A 5 0.97 2.50 -4.06
N VAL A 6 -0.31 2.78 -4.37
CA VAL A 6 -1.25 3.39 -3.42
C VAL A 6 -2.13 2.31 -2.81
N CYS A 7 -1.81 1.93 -1.57
CA CYS A 7 -2.62 1.03 -0.78
C CYS A 7 -3.79 1.80 -0.14
N ARG A 8 -5.02 1.41 -0.47
CA ARG A 8 -6.27 2.02 0.03
C ARG A 8 -7.02 1.16 1.06
N LYS A 9 -6.55 -0.08 1.29
CA LYS A 9 -7.19 -1.02 2.22
C LYS A 9 -6.34 -1.16 3.48
N LEU A 10 -6.96 -0.96 4.64
CA LEU A 10 -6.29 -1.08 5.94
C LEU A 10 -5.70 -2.48 6.15
N TYR A 11 -6.47 -3.54 5.87
CA TYR A 11 -6.00 -4.92 6.03
C TYR A 11 -4.85 -5.29 5.11
N LEU A 12 -4.86 -4.80 3.86
CA LEU A 12 -3.72 -4.95 2.96
C LEU A 12 -2.48 -4.25 3.52
N ASN A 13 -2.63 -3.03 4.03
CA ASN A 13 -1.52 -2.31 4.66
C ASN A 13 -0.94 -3.07 5.86
N ILE A 14 -1.79 -3.65 6.73
CA ILE A 14 -1.35 -4.47 7.86
C ILE A 14 -0.58 -5.70 7.38
N PHE A 15 -1.10 -6.40 6.37
CA PHE A 15 -0.44 -7.56 5.78
C PHE A 15 0.95 -7.20 5.21
N LEU A 16 1.03 -6.13 4.41
CA LEU A 16 2.29 -5.67 3.83
C LEU A 16 3.32 -5.31 4.92
N GLN A 17 2.89 -4.64 6.00
CA GLN A 17 3.78 -4.33 7.13
C GLN A 17 4.26 -5.59 7.86
N SER A 18 3.41 -6.62 8.00
CA SER A 18 3.82 -7.91 8.59
C SER A 18 4.86 -8.66 7.74
N LYS A 19 4.88 -8.41 6.43
CA LYS A 19 5.90 -8.92 5.48
C LYS A 19 7.17 -8.05 5.44
N GLY A 20 7.22 -6.97 6.21
CA GLY A 20 8.38 -6.07 6.31
C GLY A 20 8.36 -4.87 5.36
N PHE A 21 7.31 -4.70 4.55
CA PHE A 21 7.18 -3.52 3.70
C PHE A 21 6.82 -2.29 4.53
N LYS A 22 7.44 -1.15 4.22
CA LYS A 22 7.15 0.13 4.90
C LYS A 22 6.65 1.16 3.89
N PRO A 23 5.50 1.81 4.14
CA PRO A 23 5.07 2.91 3.30
C PRO A 23 6.01 4.10 3.52
N PHE A 24 6.41 4.78 2.43
CA PHE A 24 7.21 5.99 2.53
C PHE A 24 6.35 7.24 2.81
N ALA A 25 5.04 7.15 2.59
CA ALA A 25 4.10 8.21 2.95
C ALA A 25 2.74 7.65 3.35
N GLN A 26 2.08 8.36 4.25
CA GLN A 26 0.68 8.16 4.61
C GLN A 26 -0.06 9.48 4.42
N ARG A 27 -1.22 9.45 3.76
CA ARG A 27 -1.99 10.65 3.40
C ARG A 27 -3.49 10.38 3.55
N MET A 28 -4.29 11.43 3.67
CA MET A 28 -5.74 11.30 3.51
C MET A 28 -6.08 10.98 2.05
N ASP A 29 -7.10 10.16 1.83
CA ASP A 29 -7.61 9.90 0.48
C ASP A 29 -8.20 11.19 -0.11
N LYS A 30 -7.86 11.48 -1.36
CA LYS A 30 -8.29 12.71 -2.06
C LYS A 30 -9.80 12.74 -2.31
N PHE A 31 -10.43 11.58 -2.46
CA PHE A 31 -11.85 11.45 -2.79
C PHE A 31 -12.71 11.20 -1.54
N ASP A 32 -12.10 10.66 -0.49
CA ASP A 32 -12.77 10.40 0.79
C ASP A 32 -11.85 10.77 1.96
N ALA A 33 -11.96 12.02 2.43
CA ALA A 33 -11.12 12.54 3.50
C ALA A 33 -11.26 11.79 4.85
N LYS A 34 -12.24 10.89 4.99
CA LYS A 34 -12.36 10.02 6.17
C LYS A 34 -11.45 8.79 6.09
N LYS A 35 -10.85 8.54 4.93
CA LYS A 35 -9.97 7.39 4.68
C LYS A 35 -8.51 7.82 4.60
N MET A 36 -7.64 6.91 5.02
CA MET A 36 -6.20 7.04 4.88
C MET A 36 -5.70 6.12 3.76
N VAL A 37 -4.69 6.59 3.04
CA VAL A 37 -3.96 5.81 2.04
C VAL A 37 -2.49 5.73 2.42
N TRP A 38 -1.87 4.61 2.07
CA TRP A 38 -0.45 4.35 2.32
C TRP A 38 0.26 4.20 0.99
N ILE A 39 1.37 4.90 0.83
CA ILE A 39 2.11 4.99 -0.42
C ILE A 39 3.41 4.21 -0.25
N TYR A 40 3.60 3.20 -1.08
CA TYR A 40 4.75 2.31 -1.09
C TYR A 40 5.59 2.51 -2.34
N ASN A 41 6.90 2.23 -2.22
CA ASN A 41 7.76 2.12 -3.40
C ASN A 41 7.31 0.92 -4.22
N ASN A 42 6.92 1.15 -5.47
CA ASN A 42 6.46 0.07 -6.33
C ASN A 42 7.65 -0.75 -6.82
N ASN A 43 7.75 -2.00 -6.38
CA ASN A 43 8.73 -2.97 -6.84
C ASN A 43 8.07 -4.35 -7.03
N THR A 44 8.81 -5.28 -7.63
CA THR A 44 8.32 -6.62 -7.96
C THR A 44 7.89 -7.40 -6.72
N ASP A 45 8.63 -7.27 -5.61
CA ASP A 45 8.33 -7.97 -4.36
C ASP A 45 7.01 -7.49 -3.73
N LEU A 46 6.76 -6.18 -3.77
CA LEU A 46 5.51 -5.59 -3.31
C LEU A 46 4.34 -6.08 -4.17
N GLN A 47 4.52 -6.12 -5.50
CA GLN A 47 3.49 -6.63 -6.41
C GLN A 47 3.18 -8.11 -6.17
N ALA A 48 4.20 -8.92 -5.88
CA ALA A 48 4.02 -10.33 -5.52
C ALA A 48 3.23 -10.47 -4.21
N ALA A 49 3.57 -9.70 -3.17
CA ALA A 49 2.84 -9.70 -1.90
C ALA A 49 1.40 -9.20 -2.04
N VAL A 50 1.17 -8.15 -2.84
CA VAL A 50 -0.18 -7.67 -3.15
C VAL A 50 -0.99 -8.77 -3.86
N THR A 51 -0.38 -9.47 -4.80
CA THR A 51 -1.03 -10.59 -5.51
C THR A 51 -1.34 -11.75 -4.56
N GLU A 52 -0.42 -12.09 -3.65
CA GLU A 52 -0.63 -13.09 -2.59
C GLU A 52 -1.85 -12.77 -1.72
N TYR A 53 -2.06 -11.49 -1.37
CA TYR A 53 -3.20 -11.09 -0.53
C TYR A 53 -4.57 -11.25 -1.21
N TYR A 54 -4.61 -11.14 -2.55
CA TYR A 54 -5.87 -11.13 -3.31
C TYR A 54 -6.27 -12.50 -3.88
N ASN A 55 -5.35 -13.47 -3.86
CA ASN A 55 -5.61 -14.86 -4.22
C ASN A 55 -6.10 -15.65 -3.00
#